data_AF-A0A2K6M3P8-F1
#
_entry.id   AF-A0A2K6M3P8-F1
#
_cell.length_a   1.000
_cell.length_b   1.000
_cell.length_c   1.000
_cell.angle_alpha   90.00
_cell.angle_beta   90.00
_cell.angle_gamma   90.00
#
_symmetry.space_group_name_H-M   'P 1'
#
loop_
_entity.id
_entity.type
_entity.pdbx_description
1 polymer ?
#
loop_
_entity_poly.entity_id
_entity_poly.type
_entity_poly.pdbx_seq_one_letter_code
_entity_poly.pdbx_strand_id
1 'polypeptide(L)'
;MPKRGCPFADAAPLQLKVRVGQREVSRGVCAERYSQEVFDPSGIVSIACSSCVRAVDGKAVCSQCERALCGRCVRTCWGCGSVACTLCGLVDCSDMYEKVLCTSCAMFET
;
A
#
# COMPACT_ATOMS: atom_id res chain seq x y z
N MET A 1 50.71 19.52 -47.10
CA MET A 1 50.36 19.82 -45.70
C MET A 1 50.34 18.51 -44.91
N PRO A 2 51.07 18.38 -43.79
CA PRO A 2 51.03 17.15 -43.00
C PRO A 2 49.65 17.04 -42.32
N LYS A 3 49.00 15.87 -42.43
CA LYS A 3 47.77 15.60 -41.67
C LYS A 3 48.11 15.59 -40.18
N ARG A 4 47.40 16.39 -39.38
CA ARG A 4 47.55 16.36 -37.92
C ARG A 4 47.17 14.96 -37.42
N GLY A 5 47.97 14.39 -36.52
CA GLY A 5 47.68 13.12 -35.88
C GLY A 5 46.35 13.15 -35.12
N CYS A 6 45.67 12.00 -35.04
CA CYS A 6 44.41 11.88 -34.30
C CYS A 6 44.61 12.23 -32.81
N PRO A 7 43.88 13.23 -32.26
CA PRO A 7 44.07 13.70 -30.89
C PRO A 7 43.64 12.70 -29.80
N PHE A 8 43.08 11.56 -30.19
CA PHE A 8 42.52 10.55 -29.28
C PHE A 8 43.34 9.26 -29.20
N ALA A 9 44.46 9.15 -29.95
CA ALA A 9 45.20 7.89 -30.07
C ALA A 9 45.79 7.41 -28.73
N ASP A 10 46.23 8.33 -27.86
CA ASP A 10 46.93 8.00 -26.61
C ASP A 10 46.04 8.11 -25.36
N ALA A 11 44.80 8.59 -25.49
CA ALA A 11 43.92 8.90 -24.35
C ALA A 11 42.55 8.19 -24.39
N ALA A 12 42.25 7.42 -25.44
CA ALA A 12 41.01 6.65 -25.48
C ALA A 12 41.15 5.43 -24.54
N PRO A 13 40.29 5.28 -23.51
CA PRO A 13 40.30 4.08 -22.69
C PRO A 13 40.06 2.86 -23.59
N LEU A 14 40.80 1.78 -23.34
CA LEU A 14 40.59 0.50 -24.03
C LEU A 14 39.11 0.14 -23.92
N GLN A 15 38.41 0.12 -25.06
CA GLN A 15 37.02 -0.30 -25.17
C GLN A 15 36.96 -1.80 -24.85
N LEU A 16 36.91 -2.15 -23.56
CA LEU A 16 36.78 -3.51 -23.09
C LEU A 16 35.38 -4.01 -23.46
N LYS A 17 35.31 -4.89 -24.46
CA LYS A 17 34.08 -5.61 -24.78
C LYS A 17 33.79 -6.62 -23.67
N VAL A 18 32.87 -6.26 -22.78
CA VAL A 18 32.29 -7.21 -21.83
C VAL A 18 31.21 -8.00 -22.57
N ARG A 19 31.27 -9.33 -22.49
CA ARG A 19 30.16 -10.17 -22.98
C ARG A 19 29.01 -10.07 -21.99
N VAL A 20 27.86 -9.64 -22.47
CA VAL A 20 26.60 -9.61 -21.71
C VAL A 20 25.64 -10.56 -22.42
N GLY A 21 25.00 -11.46 -21.69
CA GLY A 21 24.01 -12.38 -22.22
C GLY A 21 22.63 -11.74 -22.37
N GLN A 22 21.77 -12.38 -23.16
CA GLN A 22 20.42 -11.88 -23.44
C GLN A 22 19.59 -11.65 -22.16
N ARG A 23 19.78 -12.51 -21.15
CA ARG A 23 19.09 -12.39 -19.86
C ARG A 23 19.48 -11.11 -19.10
N GLU A 24 20.77 -10.79 -19.04
CA GLU A 24 21.23 -9.57 -18.34
C GLU A 24 20.82 -8.31 -19.09
N VAL A 25 20.74 -8.36 -20.42
CA VAL A 25 20.19 -7.25 -21.23
C VAL A 25 18.71 -7.05 -20.95
N SER A 26 17.91 -8.12 -20.92
CA SER A 26 16.46 -8.01 -20.76
C SER A 26 16.02 -7.69 -19.33
N ARG A 27 16.71 -8.22 -18.31
CA ARG A 27 16.30 -8.08 -16.90
C ARG A 27 17.21 -7.15 -16.09
N GLY A 28 18.42 -6.88 -16.56
CA GLY A 28 19.48 -6.24 -15.77
C GLY A 28 20.24 -7.25 -14.91
N VAL A 29 21.50 -6.94 -14.59
CA VAL A 29 22.40 -7.80 -13.81
C VAL A 29 21.95 -7.96 -12.35
N CYS A 30 21.24 -6.96 -11.82
CA CYS A 30 20.83 -6.88 -10.42
C CYS A 30 19.31 -7.04 -10.22
N ALA A 31 18.58 -7.49 -11.26
CA ALA A 31 17.12 -7.51 -11.30
C ALA A 31 16.49 -8.14 -10.05
N GLU A 32 17.05 -9.27 -9.61
CA GLU A 32 16.48 -10.09 -8.54
C GLU A 32 16.62 -9.43 -7.16
N ARG A 33 17.75 -8.77 -6.90
CA ARG A 33 17.96 -7.98 -5.67
C ARG A 33 17.00 -6.80 -5.61
N TYR A 34 16.87 -6.05 -6.71
CA TYR A 34 15.90 -4.96 -6.79
C TYR A 34 14.45 -5.44 -6.66
N SER A 35 14.14 -6.63 -7.18
CA SER A 35 12.81 -7.22 -7.04
C SER A 35 12.50 -7.51 -5.56
N GLN A 36 13.45 -8.07 -4.81
CA GLN A 36 13.27 -8.33 -3.38
C GLN A 36 13.22 -7.04 -2.54
N GLU A 37 13.93 -5.99 -2.94
CA GLU A 37 13.85 -4.68 -2.28
C GLU A 37 12.49 -3.99 -2.51
N VAL A 38 11.85 -4.24 -3.66
CA VAL A 38 10.56 -3.64 -4.03
C VAL A 38 9.37 -4.46 -3.52
N PHE A 39 9.49 -5.79 -3.49
CA PHE A 39 8.42 -6.70 -3.08
C PHE A 39 8.69 -7.25 -1.68
N ASP A 40 7.85 -6.90 -0.71
CA ASP A 40 7.88 -7.51 0.62
C ASP A 40 7.63 -9.03 0.50
N PRO A 41 8.62 -9.89 0.82
CA PRO A 41 8.55 -11.32 0.60
C PRO A 41 7.57 -12.03 1.54
N SER A 42 7.00 -11.32 2.52
CA SER A 42 6.01 -11.90 3.43
C SER A 42 4.71 -12.28 2.72
N GLY A 43 4.41 -11.71 1.54
CA GLY A 43 3.15 -11.94 0.81
C GLY A 43 1.91 -11.48 1.58
N ILE A 44 2.10 -10.91 2.78
CA ILE A 44 1.06 -10.35 3.62
C ILE A 44 0.84 -8.94 3.10
N VAL A 45 -0.19 -8.78 2.27
CA VAL A 45 -0.71 -7.45 1.95
C VAL A 45 -1.28 -6.87 3.24
N SER A 46 -0.43 -6.14 3.96
CA SER A 46 -0.78 -5.43 5.17
C SER A 46 -1.73 -4.29 4.79
N ILE A 47 -3.02 -4.45 5.07
CA ILE A 47 -4.01 -3.41 4.79
C ILE A 47 -4.03 -2.45 5.99
N ALA A 48 -4.07 -1.15 5.74
CA ALA A 48 -4.20 -0.16 6.81
C ALA A 48 -5.64 -0.11 7.34
N CYS A 49 -5.80 -0.12 8.67
CA CYS A 49 -7.09 0.11 9.32
C CYS A 49 -7.61 1.52 8.96
N SER A 50 -8.88 1.63 8.53
CA SER A 50 -9.47 2.92 8.13
C SER A 50 -9.59 3.94 9.27
N SER A 51 -9.56 3.48 10.52
CA SER A 51 -9.73 4.33 11.70
C SER A 51 -8.41 4.71 12.37
N CYS A 52 -7.48 3.76 12.53
CA CYS A 52 -6.23 3.99 13.27
C CYS A 52 -4.97 3.88 12.41
N VAL A 53 -5.11 3.65 11.10
CA VAL A 53 -4.04 3.53 10.08
C VAL A 53 -2.96 2.47 10.34
N ARG A 54 -3.06 1.72 11.44
CA ARG A 54 -2.17 0.59 11.72
C ARG A 54 -2.41 -0.51 10.69
N ALA A 55 -1.32 -1.14 10.25
CA ALA A 55 -1.38 -2.38 9.48
C ALA A 55 -2.20 -3.43 10.23
N VAL A 56 -3.09 -4.12 9.50
CA VAL A 56 -3.91 -5.19 10.02
C VAL A 56 -3.89 -6.39 9.09
N ASP A 57 -3.86 -7.58 9.68
CA ASP A 57 -4.21 -8.82 9.01
C ASP A 57 -5.74 -8.83 8.86
N GLY A 58 -6.22 -8.53 7.65
CA GLY A 58 -7.63 -8.22 7.40
C GLY A 58 -8.61 -9.24 7.96
N LYS A 59 -9.57 -8.78 8.77
CA LYS A 59 -10.63 -9.65 9.34
C LYS A 59 -12.01 -9.00 9.43
N ALA A 60 -12.10 -7.67 9.49
CA ALA A 60 -13.36 -6.93 9.55
C ALA A 60 -13.35 -5.79 8.53
N VAL A 61 -14.50 -5.54 7.90
CA VAL A 61 -14.69 -4.52 6.87
C VAL A 61 -15.90 -3.66 7.25
N CYS A 62 -15.78 -2.35 7.10
CA CYS A 62 -16.90 -1.43 7.31
C CYS A 62 -17.98 -1.64 6.24
N SER A 63 -19.25 -1.78 6.65
CA SER A 63 -20.37 -1.96 5.71
C SER A 63 -20.64 -0.75 4.81
N GLN A 64 -20.19 0.44 5.22
CA GLN A 64 -20.49 1.69 4.51
C GLN A 64 -19.39 2.14 3.54
N CYS A 65 -18.12 1.97 3.91
CA CYS A 65 -16.99 2.44 3.10
C CYS A 65 -16.08 1.32 2.62
N GLU A 66 -16.39 0.07 2.96
CA GLU A 66 -15.71 -1.14 2.49
C GLU A 66 -14.21 -1.22 2.83
N ARG A 67 -13.74 -0.36 3.74
CA ARG A 67 -12.34 -0.36 4.22
C ARG A 67 -12.15 -1.30 5.40
N ALA A 68 -10.95 -1.84 5.52
CA ALA A 68 -10.57 -2.76 6.58
C ALA A 68 -10.47 -2.09 7.95
N LEU A 69 -10.76 -2.85 9.00
CA LEU A 69 -10.72 -2.43 10.40
C LEU A 69 -9.92 -3.40 11.26
N CYS A 70 -9.17 -2.86 12.22
CA CYS A 70 -8.60 -3.65 13.30
C CYS A 70 -9.69 -3.99 14.33
N GLY A 71 -9.51 -5.07 15.10
CA GLY A 71 -10.48 -5.47 16.12
C GLY A 71 -10.80 -4.40 17.18
N ARG A 72 -9.90 -3.43 17.41
CA ARG A 72 -10.14 -2.29 18.32
C ARG A 72 -10.96 -1.16 17.71
N CYS A 73 -11.03 -1.10 16.38
CA CYS A 73 -11.74 -0.05 15.65
C CYS A 73 -13.08 -0.53 15.06
N VAL A 74 -13.42 -1.81 15.24
CA VAL A 74 -14.73 -2.35 14.90
C VAL A 74 -15.76 -1.75 15.86
N ARG A 75 -16.78 -1.11 15.29
CA ARG A 75 -18.01 -0.72 16.02
C ARG A 75 -19.18 -1.45 15.41
N THR A 76 -20.18 -1.76 16.22
CA THR A 76 -21.40 -2.44 15.76
C THR A 76 -22.54 -1.44 15.79
N CYS A 77 -23.25 -1.31 14.67
CA CYS A 77 -24.47 -0.51 14.61
C CYS A 77 -25.54 -1.14 15.50
N TRP A 78 -26.13 -0.35 16.40
CA TRP A 78 -27.21 -0.79 17.27
C TRP A 78 -28.47 -1.19 16.48
N GLY A 79 -28.81 -0.44 15.42
CA GLY A 79 -30.03 -0.67 14.65
C GLY A 79 -29.99 -1.90 13.74
N CYS A 80 -28.87 -2.12 13.02
CA CYS A 80 -28.76 -3.18 12.03
C CYS A 80 -27.68 -4.24 12.32
N GLY A 81 -26.92 -4.09 13.40
CA GLY A 81 -25.86 -5.02 13.77
C GLY A 81 -24.63 -5.02 12.84
N SER A 82 -24.59 -4.14 11.83
CA SER A 82 -23.47 -4.10 10.88
C SER A 82 -22.21 -3.50 11.49
N VAL A 83 -21.05 -3.89 10.95
CA VAL A 83 -19.77 -3.30 11.34
C VAL A 83 -19.62 -1.92 10.69
N ALA A 84 -19.31 -0.91 11.50
CA ALA A 84 -19.01 0.44 11.07
C ALA A 84 -17.63 0.89 11.58
N CYS A 85 -16.90 1.66 10.77
CA CYS A 85 -15.71 2.35 11.23
C CYS A 85 -16.08 3.59 12.06
N THR A 86 -15.10 4.17 12.75
CA THR A 86 -15.29 5.42 13.53
C THR A 86 -15.79 6.60 12.70
N LEU A 87 -15.55 6.60 11.38
CA LEU A 87 -16.00 7.67 10.46
C LEU A 87 -17.41 7.42 9.92
N CYS A 88 -17.83 6.15 9.82
CA CYS A 88 -19.13 5.76 9.29
C CYS A 88 -20.15 5.41 10.38
N GLY A 89 -19.71 5.36 11.64
CA GLY A 89 -20.53 5.18 12.82
C GLY A 89 -20.68 6.49 13.58
N LEU A 90 -21.91 6.99 13.70
CA LEU A 90 -22.27 8.10 14.56
C LEU A 90 -22.48 7.58 15.99
N VAL A 91 -21.90 8.25 16.98
CA VAL A 91 -22.22 7.99 18.39
C VAL A 91 -23.37 8.92 18.74
N ASP A 92 -24.51 8.35 19.12
CA ASP A 92 -25.60 9.12 19.71
C ASP A 92 -25.45 9.13 21.24
N CYS A 93 -25.43 10.34 21.79
CA CYS A 93 -25.30 10.64 23.22
C CYS A 93 -26.62 11.11 23.85
N SER A 94 -27.75 10.94 23.14
CA SER A 94 -29.08 11.38 23.59
C SER A 94 -29.60 10.61 24.81
N ASP A 95 -29.14 9.38 25.01
CA ASP A 95 -29.55 8.48 26.10
C ASP A 95 -28.47 8.38 27.21
N MET A 96 -28.84 7.83 28.37
CA MET A 96 -27.91 7.50 29.48
C MET A 96 -26.80 6.50 29.09
N TYR A 97 -26.86 5.94 27.87
CA TYR A 97 -25.92 4.99 27.30
C TYR A 97 -25.48 5.45 25.89
N GLU A 98 -24.17 5.41 25.61
CA GLU A 98 -23.63 5.70 24.28
C GLU A 98 -24.02 4.59 23.29
N LYS A 99 -24.75 4.93 22.22
CA LYS A 99 -25.14 3.99 21.16
C LYS A 99 -24.49 4.38 19.84
N VAL A 100 -24.04 3.38 19.07
CA VAL A 100 -23.41 3.60 17.75
C VAL A 100 -24.41 3.27 16.65
N LEU A 101 -24.61 4.18 15.70
CA LEU A 101 -25.46 3.98 14.53
C LEU A 101 -24.64 4.14 13.26
N CYS A 102 -24.84 3.26 12.27
CA CYS A 102 -24.29 3.51 10.94
C CYS A 102 -24.97 4.72 10.30
N THR A 103 -24.31 5.34 9.32
CA THR A 103 -24.88 6.49 8.60
C THR A 103 -26.28 6.22 8.04
N SER A 104 -26.59 4.99 7.64
CA SER A 104 -27.93 4.64 7.16
C SER A 104 -28.96 4.61 8.29
N CYS A 105 -28.68 3.95 9.43
CA CYS A 105 -29.62 3.88 10.55
C CYS A 105 -29.83 5.24 11.23
N ALA A 106 -28.79 6.07 11.29
CA ALA A 106 -28.89 7.42 11.86
C ALA A 106 -29.89 8.31 11.10
N MET A 107 -30.09 8.09 9.80
CA MET A 107 -31.04 8.86 8.98
C MET A 107 -32.51 8.49 9.23
N PHE A 108 -32.79 7.40 9.94
CA PHE A 108 -34.16 6.97 10.28
C PHE A 108 -34.55 7.27 11.73
N GLU A 109 -33.62 7.76 12.56
CA GLU A 109 -33.90 8.18 13.95
C GLU A 109 -34.26 9.69 14.07
N THR A 110 -34.42 10.41 12.95
CA THR A 110 -34.83 11.83 12.92
C THR A 110 -36.33 12.04 13.02
#